data_AF-A0A9Q9J1W1-F1
#
_entry.id   AF-A0A9Q9J1W1-F1
#
_cell.length_a   1.000
_cell.length_b   1.000
_cell.length_c   1.000
_cell.angle_alpha   90.00
_cell.angle_beta   90.00
_cell.angle_gamma   90.00
#
_symmetry.space_group_name_H-M   'P 1'
#
loop_
_entity.id
_entity.type
_entity.pdbx_description
1 polymer ?
#
loop_
_entity_poly.entity_id
_entity_poly.type
_entity_poly.pdbx_seq_one_letter_code
_entity_poly.pdbx_strand_id
1 'polypeptide(L)'
;MNVFDAMARPLTTTRWSSLGFSRQDVLTYYDQPALWTMGQILRQVNSETGKVVVSTDYDDTTALPVRQYAFGKLQQTLSYSANGLVASAADAGGNTTTVSSWKRGIPESIRYADGNVVSAAINDMGWIESTTDANGYASTYGYDAMGRLTRLSYPASDETAWNPLISDFRIVASSELGLAPGHWRVTTTQGNKQVIHYLDALWRPVVEETFDQANRAATSMQVIKRYDRAGRLVFQSYPQRGITDYSQSVPGTRTQYDMLGRATRVERDAEGGVLATTMAYLAGFQRLTTDPRGNTTAERFQVFDQPSDALPVTIDEPEGVSTVITRDIFGKPLELLRSGPDR
;
A
#
# COMPACT_ATOMS: atom_id res chain seq x y z
N MET A 1 30.50 12.09 8.08
CA MET A 1 29.76 13.07 8.91
C MET A 1 28.80 13.80 8.01
N ASN A 2 27.59 14.08 8.48
CA ASN A 2 26.67 14.91 7.73
C ASN A 2 27.15 16.36 7.77
N VAL A 3 27.14 17.01 6.62
CA VAL A 3 27.45 18.45 6.50
C VAL A 3 26.14 19.18 6.37
N PHE A 4 26.02 20.34 7.00
CA PHE A 4 24.81 21.16 6.97
C PHE A 4 25.11 22.52 6.34
N ASP A 5 24.10 23.13 5.73
CA ASP A 5 24.20 24.52 5.28
C ASP A 5 23.90 25.51 6.43
N ALA A 6 23.93 26.80 6.12
CA ALA A 6 23.64 27.88 7.08
C ALA A 6 22.21 27.85 7.65
N MET A 7 21.29 27.10 7.02
CA MET A 7 19.91 26.92 7.45
C MET A 7 19.70 25.57 8.17
N ALA A 8 20.80 24.91 8.57
CA ALA A 8 20.81 23.61 9.23
C ALA A 8 20.18 22.47 8.41
N ARG A 9 20.19 22.58 7.08
CA ARG A 9 19.72 21.51 6.18
C ARG A 9 20.89 20.63 5.74
N PRO A 10 20.70 19.31 5.61
CA PRO A 10 21.79 18.39 5.30
C PRO A 10 22.26 18.54 3.84
N LEU A 11 23.50 18.98 3.64
CA LEU A 11 24.20 18.99 2.36
C LEU A 11 24.78 17.63 2.01
N THR A 12 25.16 16.84 3.01
CA THR A 12 25.68 15.48 2.81
C THR A 12 25.00 14.55 3.77
N THR A 13 24.44 13.45 3.26
CA THR A 13 23.82 12.40 4.05
C THR A 13 24.54 11.09 3.80
N THR A 14 25.13 10.51 4.84
CA THR A 14 25.73 9.17 4.78
C THR A 14 24.83 8.17 5.49
N ARG A 15 24.39 7.14 4.77
CA ARG A 15 23.60 6.00 5.28
C ARG A 15 24.48 4.77 5.27
N TRP A 16 24.61 4.08 6.40
CA TRP A 16 25.49 2.94 6.50
C TRP A 16 24.97 1.92 7.52
N SER A 17 25.39 0.67 7.36
CA SER A 17 25.16 -0.40 8.33
C SER A 17 26.48 -1.02 8.77
N SER A 18 26.45 -1.70 9.91
CA SER A 18 27.56 -2.53 10.40
C SER A 18 27.89 -3.73 9.49
N LEU A 19 27.11 -3.96 8.43
CA LEU A 19 27.37 -5.00 7.43
C LEU A 19 28.35 -4.56 6.33
N GLY A 20 28.84 -3.31 6.38
CA GLY A 20 29.74 -2.76 5.38
C GLY A 20 29.04 -2.10 4.19
N PHE A 21 27.71 -2.07 4.16
CA PHE A 21 26.97 -1.28 3.19
C PHE A 21 27.00 0.20 3.60
N SER A 22 27.41 1.06 2.68
CA SER A 22 27.38 2.52 2.85
C SER A 22 26.93 3.17 1.55
N ARG A 23 26.19 4.26 1.69
CA ARG A 23 25.77 5.14 0.61
C ARG A 23 25.80 6.58 1.10
N GLN A 24 26.49 7.44 0.37
CA GLN A 24 26.57 8.85 0.67
C GLN A 24 26.01 9.66 -0.49
N ASP A 25 25.07 10.53 -0.17
CA ASP A 25 24.44 11.41 -1.13
C ASP A 25 24.70 12.87 -0.74
N VAL A 26 25.07 13.68 -1.73
CA VAL A 26 25.21 15.12 -1.64
C VAL A 26 23.95 15.77 -2.19
N LEU A 27 23.33 16.63 -1.39
CA LEU A 27 22.12 17.37 -1.70
C LEU A 27 22.46 18.82 -1.98
N THR A 28 21.76 19.37 -2.96
CA THR A 28 21.71 20.80 -3.23
C THR A 28 20.26 21.23 -3.25
N TYR A 29 20.00 22.41 -2.71
CA TYR A 29 18.66 22.92 -2.52
C TYR A 29 18.36 24.05 -3.49
N TYR A 30 17.10 24.14 -3.90
CA TYR A 30 16.51 25.28 -4.56
C TYR A 30 15.78 26.12 -3.51
N ASP A 31 16.12 27.40 -3.48
CA ASP A 31 15.61 28.39 -2.54
C ASP A 31 15.12 29.60 -3.31
N GLN A 32 13.88 29.99 -3.05
CA GLN A 32 13.27 31.21 -3.57
C GLN A 32 12.75 32.09 -2.43
N PRO A 33 13.63 32.93 -1.81
CA PRO A 33 13.29 33.74 -0.66
C PRO A 33 12.16 34.74 -0.91
N ALA A 34 12.00 35.23 -2.15
CA ALA A 34 10.94 36.17 -2.51
C ALA A 34 9.54 35.56 -2.33
N LEU A 35 9.42 34.24 -2.51
CA LEU A 35 8.17 33.49 -2.32
C LEU A 35 8.14 32.74 -0.99
N TRP A 36 9.17 32.89 -0.15
CA TRP A 36 9.33 32.15 1.10
C TRP A 36 9.36 30.63 0.90
N THR A 37 9.77 30.19 -0.28
CA THR A 37 9.87 28.78 -0.64
C THR A 37 11.32 28.34 -0.49
N MET A 38 11.62 27.53 0.52
CA MET A 38 13.00 27.14 0.86
C MET A 38 13.12 25.62 1.00
N GLY A 39 14.29 25.07 0.71
CA GLY A 39 14.64 23.68 1.01
C GLY A 39 14.10 22.65 0.03
N GLN A 40 13.65 23.10 -1.15
CA GLN A 40 13.26 22.19 -2.21
C GLN A 40 14.51 21.48 -2.76
N ILE A 41 14.43 20.20 -3.09
CA ILE A 41 15.60 19.44 -3.56
C ILE A 41 15.86 19.78 -5.03
N LEU A 42 16.91 20.56 -5.29
CA LEU A 42 17.37 20.87 -6.65
C LEU A 42 18.04 19.65 -7.28
N ARG A 43 19.00 19.04 -6.56
CA ARG A 43 19.79 17.93 -7.10
C ARG A 43 20.38 17.08 -5.99
N GLN A 44 20.34 15.77 -6.18
CA GLN A 44 20.94 14.74 -5.33
C GLN A 44 21.97 13.95 -6.15
N VAL A 45 23.21 13.95 -5.70
CA VAL A 45 24.31 13.22 -6.34
C VAL A 45 24.84 12.18 -5.37
N ASN A 46 24.93 10.94 -5.80
CA ASN A 46 25.62 9.94 -5.01
C ASN A 46 27.14 10.16 -5.13
N SER A 47 27.84 10.33 -4.00
CA SER A 47 29.26 10.69 -4.01
C SER A 47 30.17 9.53 -4.37
N GLU A 48 29.77 8.28 -4.12
CA GLU A 48 30.58 7.11 -4.50
C GLU A 48 30.57 6.87 -6.01
N THR A 49 29.43 7.08 -6.68
CA THR A 49 29.27 6.80 -8.12
C THR A 49 29.33 8.03 -9.01
N GLY A 50 29.25 9.24 -8.43
CA GLY A 50 29.10 10.50 -9.17
C GLY A 50 27.76 10.65 -9.92
N LYS A 51 26.85 9.68 -9.78
CA LYS A 51 25.57 9.69 -10.50
C LYS A 51 24.60 10.68 -9.87
N VAL A 52 23.94 11.47 -10.72
CA VAL A 52 22.82 12.32 -10.31
C VAL A 52 21.60 11.43 -10.10
N VAL A 53 21.28 11.13 -8.85
CA VAL A 53 20.17 10.24 -8.49
C VAL A 53 18.84 10.92 -8.79
N VAL A 54 18.70 12.19 -8.38
CA VAL A 54 17.52 13.03 -8.59
C VAL A 54 17.96 14.42 -9.01
N SER A 55 17.24 15.05 -9.93
CA SER A 55 17.34 16.48 -10.22
C SER A 55 15.96 17.03 -10.55
N THR A 56 15.69 18.27 -10.14
CA THR A 56 14.43 18.94 -10.41
C THR A 56 14.70 20.35 -10.93
N ASP A 57 14.08 20.71 -12.05
CA ASP A 57 14.07 22.08 -12.53
C ASP A 57 12.85 22.79 -11.94
N TYR A 58 13.04 23.97 -11.37
CA TYR A 58 11.98 24.81 -10.81
C TYR A 58 11.77 26.05 -11.67
N ASP A 59 10.54 26.54 -11.70
CA ASP A 59 10.23 27.85 -12.28
C ASP A 59 10.57 28.96 -11.28
N ASP A 60 11.40 29.93 -11.69
CA ASP A 60 11.87 30.98 -10.78
C ASP A 60 10.79 31.95 -10.31
N THR A 61 9.67 32.05 -11.03
CA THR A 61 8.60 32.99 -10.68
C THR A 61 7.57 32.40 -9.73
N THR A 62 7.45 31.07 -9.71
CA THR A 62 6.45 30.35 -8.92
C THR A 62 7.05 29.37 -7.91
N ALA A 63 8.34 29.06 -8.01
CA ALA A 63 9.04 28.00 -7.28
C ALA A 63 8.38 26.61 -7.40
N LEU A 64 7.64 26.37 -8.49
CA LEU A 64 6.99 25.10 -8.78
C LEU A 64 7.89 24.21 -9.65
N PRO A 65 7.91 22.89 -9.43
CA PRO A 65 8.77 21.98 -10.19
C PRO A 65 8.27 21.76 -11.62
N VAL A 66 9.06 22.09 -12.62
CA VAL A 66 8.69 22.01 -14.05
C VAL A 66 9.20 20.71 -14.69
N ARG A 67 10.40 20.24 -14.33
CA ARG A 67 10.95 18.98 -14.85
C ARG A 67 11.59 18.17 -13.76
N GLN A 68 11.35 16.87 -13.77
CA GLN A 68 11.92 15.94 -12.81
C GLN A 68 12.74 14.88 -13.53
N TYR A 69 13.92 14.62 -12.99
CA TYR A 69 14.90 13.70 -13.54
C TYR A 69 15.28 12.66 -12.49
N ALA A 70 15.46 11.41 -12.93
CA ALA A 70 16.05 10.34 -12.15
C ALA A 70 17.20 9.72 -12.94
N PHE A 71 18.35 9.53 -12.30
CA PHE A 71 19.56 9.00 -12.95
C PHE A 71 19.93 9.72 -14.26
N GLY A 72 19.73 11.05 -14.31
CA GLY A 72 19.98 11.90 -15.49
C GLY A 72 18.98 11.74 -16.64
N LYS A 73 17.92 10.95 -16.47
CA LYS A 73 16.85 10.78 -17.46
C LYS A 73 15.62 11.57 -17.01
N LEU A 74 15.05 12.36 -17.93
CA LEU A 74 13.76 13.03 -17.71
C LEU A 74 12.72 11.96 -17.37
N GLN A 75 11.96 12.17 -16.30
CA GLN A 75 10.87 11.31 -15.88
C GLN A 75 9.53 11.96 -16.19
N GLN A 76 9.42 13.26 -15.91
CA GLN A 76 8.17 13.99 -16.04
C GLN A 76 8.44 15.48 -16.29
N THR A 77 7.58 16.10 -17.10
CA THR A 77 7.44 17.55 -17.22
C THR A 77 6.07 17.97 -16.73
N LEU A 78 5.98 19.01 -15.91
CA LEU A 78 4.75 19.54 -15.33
C LEU A 78 4.49 20.96 -15.83
N SER A 79 3.22 21.31 -15.97
CA SER A 79 2.78 22.70 -16.11
C SER A 79 1.71 23.01 -15.08
N TYR A 80 1.54 24.29 -14.77
CA TYR A 80 0.65 24.77 -13.74
C TYR A 80 -0.28 25.85 -14.27
N SER A 81 -1.51 25.88 -13.77
CA SER A 81 -2.42 27.01 -13.97
C SER A 81 -2.05 28.19 -13.06
N ALA A 82 -2.61 29.37 -13.33
CA ALA A 82 -2.29 30.60 -12.61
C ALA A 82 -2.53 30.55 -11.08
N ASN A 83 -3.36 29.61 -10.62
CA ASN A 83 -3.63 29.34 -9.20
C ASN A 83 -2.67 28.29 -8.57
N GLY A 84 -1.62 27.87 -9.30
CA GLY A 84 -0.61 26.93 -8.82
C GLY A 84 -1.02 25.44 -8.87
N LEU A 85 -2.20 25.12 -9.40
CA LEU A 85 -2.63 23.73 -9.58
C LEU A 85 -1.96 23.14 -10.83
N VAL A 86 -1.70 21.83 -10.82
CA VAL A 86 -1.17 21.14 -12.01
C VAL A 86 -2.19 21.28 -13.14
N ALA A 87 -1.72 21.67 -14.33
CA ALA A 87 -2.52 21.78 -15.55
C ALA A 87 -2.18 20.67 -16.55
N SER A 88 -0.91 20.26 -16.61
CA SER A 88 -0.52 19.09 -17.40
C SER A 88 0.68 18.37 -16.81
N ALA A 89 0.79 17.10 -17.17
CA ALA A 89 1.92 16.24 -16.88
C ALA A 89 2.28 15.46 -18.15
N ALA A 90 3.51 15.59 -18.63
CA ALA A 90 4.05 14.81 -19.73
C ALA A 90 5.08 13.81 -19.20
N ASP A 91 5.01 12.58 -19.68
CA ASP A 91 6.04 11.57 -19.39
C ASP A 91 7.36 11.85 -20.15
N ALA A 92 8.37 11.02 -19.93
CA ALA A 92 9.65 11.11 -20.62
C ALA A 92 9.55 10.96 -22.16
N GLY A 93 8.49 10.32 -22.66
CA GLY A 93 8.20 10.14 -24.07
C GLY A 93 7.44 11.32 -24.70
N GLY A 94 7.03 12.31 -23.91
CA GLY A 94 6.24 13.46 -24.36
C GLY A 94 4.73 13.21 -24.37
N ASN A 95 4.26 12.04 -23.91
CA ASN A 95 2.83 11.76 -23.81
C ASN A 95 2.23 12.66 -22.72
N THR A 96 1.41 13.62 -23.14
CA THR A 96 0.87 14.65 -22.27
C THR A 96 -0.52 14.30 -21.77
N THR A 97 -0.67 14.26 -20.45
CA THR A 97 -1.96 14.22 -19.76
C THR A 97 -2.30 15.62 -19.27
N THR A 98 -3.49 16.11 -19.59
CA THR A 98 -3.99 17.42 -19.11
C THR A 98 -5.06 17.22 -18.06
N VAL A 99 -5.03 18.03 -17.02
CA VAL A 99 -5.97 17.97 -15.90
C VAL A 99 -6.56 19.36 -15.67
N SER A 100 -7.86 19.42 -15.45
CA SER A 100 -8.60 20.69 -15.42
C SER A 100 -9.83 20.61 -14.53
N SER A 101 -10.51 21.75 -14.36
CA SER A 101 -11.73 21.87 -13.56
C SER A 101 -11.54 21.33 -12.14
N TRP A 102 -10.52 21.84 -11.45
CA TRP A 102 -10.24 21.42 -10.08
C TRP A 102 -11.34 21.89 -9.13
N LYS A 103 -11.92 20.96 -8.37
CA LYS A 103 -12.87 21.23 -7.29
C LYS A 103 -12.43 20.50 -6.04
N ARG A 104 -12.28 21.25 -4.92
CA ARG A 104 -11.84 20.71 -3.61
C ARG A 104 -10.54 19.89 -3.67
N GLY A 105 -9.63 20.25 -4.58
CA GLY A 105 -8.34 19.56 -4.73
C GLY A 105 -8.39 18.29 -5.57
N ILE A 106 -9.49 18.03 -6.28
CA ILE A 106 -9.65 16.89 -7.20
C ILE A 106 -9.98 17.45 -8.60
N PRO A 107 -9.35 16.97 -9.68
CA PRO A 107 -9.67 17.41 -11.04
C PRO A 107 -10.96 16.75 -11.56
N GLU A 108 -11.89 17.54 -12.10
CA GLU A 108 -13.13 17.02 -12.72
C GLU A 108 -12.91 16.51 -14.15
N SER A 109 -11.80 16.83 -14.80
CA SER A 109 -11.50 16.33 -16.15
C SER A 109 -10.03 16.02 -16.33
N ILE A 110 -9.75 14.80 -16.80
CA ILE A 110 -8.42 14.28 -17.14
C ILE A 110 -8.46 13.85 -18.60
N ARG A 111 -7.62 14.45 -19.45
CA ARG A 111 -7.46 14.05 -20.85
C ARG A 111 -6.08 13.48 -21.05
N TYR A 112 -6.02 12.23 -21.50
CA TYR A 112 -4.81 11.50 -21.79
C TYR A 112 -4.24 11.83 -23.17
N ALA A 113 -3.00 11.40 -23.42
CA ALA A 113 -2.27 11.68 -24.65
C ALA A 113 -2.89 11.03 -25.91
N ASP A 114 -3.60 9.92 -25.73
CA ASP A 114 -4.36 9.21 -26.77
C ASP A 114 -5.69 9.90 -27.13
N GLY A 115 -6.02 11.01 -26.46
CA GLY A 115 -7.25 11.79 -26.65
C GLY A 115 -8.40 11.35 -25.75
N ASN A 116 -8.29 10.21 -25.06
CA ASN A 116 -9.30 9.72 -24.14
C ASN A 116 -9.51 10.68 -22.97
N VAL A 117 -10.76 10.81 -22.52
CA VAL A 117 -11.13 11.71 -21.43
C VAL A 117 -11.85 10.93 -20.36
N VAL A 118 -11.39 11.09 -19.12
CA VAL A 118 -12.10 10.64 -17.93
C VAL A 118 -12.53 11.89 -17.16
N SER A 119 -13.75 11.89 -16.65
CA SER A 119 -14.27 12.99 -15.85
C SER A 119 -14.86 12.52 -14.53
N ALA A 120 -15.00 13.46 -13.61
CA ALA A 120 -15.64 13.27 -12.32
C ALA A 120 -16.53 14.47 -12.00
N ALA A 121 -17.67 14.23 -11.36
CA ALA A 121 -18.49 15.27 -10.76
C ALA A 121 -18.23 15.29 -9.25
N ILE A 122 -17.92 16.46 -8.69
CA ILE A 122 -17.57 16.60 -7.27
C ILE A 122 -18.57 17.52 -6.59
N ASN A 123 -19.07 17.12 -5.42
CA ASN A 123 -19.97 17.96 -4.63
C ASN A 123 -19.23 19.02 -3.81
N ASP A 124 -19.97 19.89 -3.14
CA ASP A 124 -19.38 20.99 -2.38
C ASP A 124 -18.67 20.54 -1.10
N MET A 125 -18.90 19.31 -0.64
CA MET A 125 -18.17 18.65 0.44
C MET A 125 -16.86 18.00 -0.04
N GLY A 126 -16.62 17.94 -1.35
CA GLY A 126 -15.42 17.34 -1.95
C GLY A 126 -15.51 15.84 -2.20
N TRP A 127 -16.71 15.25 -2.18
CA TRP A 127 -16.93 13.85 -2.53
C TRP A 127 -17.27 13.70 -4.01
N ILE A 128 -16.81 12.61 -4.62
CA ILE A 128 -17.02 12.30 -6.04
C ILE A 128 -18.42 11.72 -6.20
N GLU A 129 -19.36 12.45 -6.80
CA GLU A 129 -20.74 11.99 -7.05
C GLU A 129 -20.86 11.09 -8.27
N SER A 130 -20.00 11.30 -9.27
CA SER A 130 -19.92 10.42 -10.44
C SER A 130 -18.54 10.42 -11.05
N THR A 131 -18.20 9.32 -11.73
CA THR A 131 -17.05 9.21 -12.62
C THR A 131 -17.53 8.75 -13.97
N THR A 132 -16.97 9.28 -15.04
CA THR A 132 -17.25 8.87 -16.42
C THR A 132 -15.95 8.42 -17.04
N ASP A 133 -15.94 7.19 -17.53
CA ASP A 133 -14.76 6.62 -18.20
C ASP A 133 -14.57 7.17 -19.62
N ALA A 134 -13.49 6.73 -20.28
CA ALA A 134 -13.17 7.14 -21.65
C ALA A 134 -14.22 6.74 -22.70
N ASN A 135 -15.05 5.74 -22.40
CA ASN A 135 -16.11 5.26 -23.29
C ASN A 135 -17.43 6.00 -23.05
N GLY A 136 -17.48 6.93 -22.08
CA GLY A 136 -18.69 7.67 -21.72
C GLY A 136 -19.58 6.94 -20.72
N TYR A 137 -19.13 5.82 -20.15
CA TYR A 137 -19.88 5.07 -19.15
C TYR A 137 -19.73 5.70 -17.77
N ALA A 138 -20.85 6.12 -17.17
CA ALA A 138 -20.87 6.84 -15.91
C ALA A 138 -21.23 5.94 -14.71
N SER A 139 -20.36 5.89 -13.70
CA SER A 139 -20.67 5.33 -12.38
C SER A 139 -21.04 6.44 -11.41
N THR A 140 -22.02 6.21 -10.54
CA THR A 140 -22.47 7.20 -9.55
C THR A 140 -22.30 6.70 -8.13
N TYR A 141 -21.98 7.61 -7.22
CA TYR A 141 -21.67 7.33 -5.82
C TYR A 141 -22.60 8.13 -4.91
N GLY A 142 -23.25 7.45 -3.97
CA GLY A 142 -24.06 8.03 -2.92
C GLY A 142 -23.33 7.95 -1.59
N TYR A 143 -23.47 8.97 -0.76
CA TYR A 143 -22.83 9.07 0.54
C TYR A 143 -23.86 9.34 1.64
N ASP A 144 -23.54 8.96 2.88
CA ASP A 144 -24.27 9.45 4.05
C ASP A 144 -23.73 10.80 4.54
N ALA A 145 -24.35 11.35 5.57
CA ALA A 145 -23.95 12.64 6.17
C ALA A 145 -22.53 12.65 6.75
N MET A 146 -21.91 11.47 6.96
CA MET A 146 -20.54 11.32 7.45
C MET A 146 -19.53 11.09 6.32
N GLY A 147 -19.97 11.08 5.05
CA GLY A 147 -19.12 10.86 3.87
C GLY A 147 -18.79 9.40 3.59
N ARG A 148 -19.53 8.46 4.17
CA ARG A 148 -19.33 7.03 3.91
C ARG A 148 -20.13 6.61 2.68
N LEU A 149 -19.54 5.80 1.82
CA LEU A 149 -20.16 5.33 0.58
C LEU A 149 -21.35 4.42 0.87
N THR A 150 -22.57 4.89 0.60
CA THR A 150 -23.82 4.13 0.80
C THR A 150 -24.36 3.50 -0.48
N ARG A 151 -23.97 4.01 -1.65
CA ARG A 151 -24.40 3.46 -2.93
C ARG A 151 -23.35 3.63 -4.01
N LEU A 152 -23.13 2.60 -4.80
CA LEU A 152 -22.41 2.65 -6.07
C LEU A 152 -23.34 2.10 -7.14
N SER A 153 -23.69 2.93 -8.11
CA SER A 153 -24.44 2.49 -9.30
C SER A 153 -23.49 2.45 -10.47
N TYR A 154 -23.46 1.30 -11.13
CA TYR A 154 -22.68 1.09 -12.35
C TYR A 154 -23.37 1.72 -13.55
N PRO A 155 -22.66 1.90 -14.67
CA PRO A 155 -23.21 2.46 -15.89
C PRO A 155 -24.40 1.64 -16.40
N ALA A 156 -25.51 2.32 -16.68
CA ALA A 156 -26.73 1.68 -17.20
C ALA A 156 -26.70 1.50 -18.73
N SER A 157 -25.79 2.17 -19.43
CA SER A 157 -25.64 2.13 -20.89
C SER A 157 -24.64 1.08 -21.38
N ASP A 158 -24.03 0.32 -20.48
CA ASP A 158 -23.25 -0.88 -20.83
C ASP A 158 -24.18 -2.01 -21.30
N GLU A 159 -23.66 -2.98 -22.05
CA GLU A 159 -24.38 -4.18 -22.49
C GLU A 159 -24.90 -5.02 -21.31
N THR A 160 -24.31 -4.84 -20.12
CA THR A 160 -24.66 -5.56 -18.90
C THR A 160 -25.30 -4.64 -17.86
N ALA A 161 -26.53 -4.96 -17.46
CA ALA A 161 -27.21 -4.30 -16.34
C ALA A 161 -26.67 -4.79 -14.99
N TRP A 162 -25.61 -4.15 -14.50
CA TRP A 162 -25.00 -4.47 -13.21
C TRP A 162 -25.86 -4.00 -12.04
N ASN A 163 -26.07 -4.88 -11.06
CA ASN A 163 -26.77 -4.50 -9.82
C ASN A 163 -25.93 -3.46 -9.04
N PRO A 164 -26.57 -2.41 -8.49
CA PRO A 164 -25.86 -1.44 -7.66
C PRO A 164 -25.36 -2.12 -6.39
N LEU A 165 -24.25 -1.59 -5.88
CA LEU A 165 -23.73 -1.94 -4.56
C LEU A 165 -24.30 -0.95 -3.54
N ILE A 166 -25.02 -1.44 -2.54
CA ILE A 166 -25.65 -0.64 -1.50
C ILE A 166 -25.01 -1.02 -0.17
N SER A 167 -24.48 -0.04 0.54
CA SER A 167 -23.89 -0.23 1.87
C SER A 167 -24.70 0.50 2.93
N ASP A 168 -24.94 -0.19 4.02
CA ASP A 168 -25.68 0.29 5.18
C ASP A 168 -24.78 0.20 6.41
N PHE A 169 -24.61 1.33 7.10
CA PHE A 169 -23.80 1.46 8.29
C PHE A 169 -24.72 1.75 9.48
N ARG A 170 -24.79 0.84 10.44
CA ARG A 170 -25.65 1.04 11.61
C ARG A 170 -25.02 0.53 12.91
N ILE A 171 -25.49 1.11 14.00
CA ILE A 171 -25.28 0.60 15.35
C ILE A 171 -26.40 -0.39 15.66
N VAL A 172 -26.05 -1.59 16.11
CA VAL A 172 -27.01 -2.66 16.42
C VAL A 172 -27.31 -2.65 17.92
N ALA A 173 -28.59 -2.54 18.29
CA ALA A 173 -29.03 -2.44 19.68
C ALA A 173 -29.10 -3.80 20.42
N SER A 174 -28.95 -4.91 19.72
CA SER A 174 -28.90 -6.27 20.28
C SER A 174 -27.48 -6.82 20.28
N SER A 175 -27.23 -7.85 21.09
CA SER A 175 -26.02 -8.65 20.97
C SER A 175 -26.09 -9.54 19.73
N GLU A 176 -25.02 -9.58 18.93
CA GLU A 176 -24.89 -10.48 17.77
C GLU A 176 -23.51 -11.12 17.78
N LEU A 177 -23.42 -12.44 17.54
CA LEU A 177 -22.15 -13.15 17.40
C LEU A 177 -21.15 -12.96 18.56
N GLY A 178 -21.63 -12.80 19.79
CA GLY A 178 -20.81 -12.52 20.99
C GLY A 178 -20.44 -11.04 21.18
N LEU A 179 -20.78 -10.16 20.24
CA LEU A 179 -20.62 -8.71 20.40
C LEU A 179 -21.75 -8.13 21.26
N ALA A 180 -21.41 -7.20 22.14
CA ALA A 180 -22.38 -6.50 22.98
C ALA A 180 -23.33 -5.59 22.16
N PRO A 181 -24.50 -5.25 22.70
CA PRO A 181 -25.32 -4.15 22.19
C PRO A 181 -24.50 -2.88 21.97
N GLY A 182 -24.78 -2.16 20.88
CA GLY A 182 -24.06 -0.94 20.50
C GLY A 182 -22.87 -1.16 19.57
N HIS A 183 -22.63 -2.39 19.11
CA HIS A 183 -21.59 -2.66 18.11
C HIS A 183 -22.00 -2.13 16.73
N TRP A 184 -20.99 -1.86 15.88
CA TRP A 184 -21.21 -1.43 14.51
C TRP A 184 -21.34 -2.62 13.57
N ARG A 185 -22.26 -2.51 12.62
CA ARG A 185 -22.44 -3.45 11.52
C ARG A 185 -22.47 -2.71 10.21
N VAL A 186 -21.69 -3.21 9.25
CA VAL A 186 -21.69 -2.74 7.86
C VAL A 186 -22.25 -3.85 6.99
N THR A 187 -23.37 -3.59 6.33
CA THR A 187 -24.00 -4.52 5.40
C THR A 187 -23.87 -4.00 3.99
N THR A 188 -23.27 -4.77 3.10
CA THR A 188 -23.15 -4.44 1.69
C THR A 188 -23.91 -5.45 0.84
N THR A 189 -24.80 -4.97 -0.02
CA THR A 189 -25.65 -5.79 -0.90
C THR A 189 -25.37 -5.45 -2.36
N GLN A 190 -25.20 -6.46 -3.20
CA GLN A 190 -25.08 -6.35 -4.65
C GLN A 190 -25.87 -7.49 -5.31
N GLY A 191 -27.04 -7.16 -5.87
CA GLY A 191 -28.01 -8.18 -6.27
C GLY A 191 -28.38 -9.05 -5.07
N ASN A 192 -28.30 -10.38 -5.22
CA ASN A 192 -28.54 -11.31 -4.11
C ASN A 192 -27.33 -11.49 -3.19
N LYS A 193 -26.13 -11.06 -3.58
CA LYS A 193 -24.95 -11.20 -2.73
C LYS A 193 -25.03 -10.20 -1.58
N GLN A 194 -24.88 -10.67 -0.36
CA GLN A 194 -24.77 -9.84 0.82
C GLN A 194 -23.49 -10.18 1.58
N VAL A 195 -22.77 -9.13 1.98
CA VAL A 195 -21.58 -9.19 2.83
C VAL A 195 -21.86 -8.37 4.09
N ILE A 196 -21.62 -8.94 5.26
CA ILE A 196 -21.80 -8.29 6.55
C ILE A 196 -20.48 -8.29 7.29
N HIS A 197 -20.01 -7.11 7.68
CA HIS A 197 -18.89 -6.93 8.60
C HIS A 197 -19.42 -6.55 9.97
N TYR A 198 -19.12 -7.38 10.97
CA TYR A 198 -19.40 -7.11 12.38
C TYR A 198 -18.14 -6.52 13.01
N LEU A 199 -18.22 -5.30 13.51
CA LEU A 199 -17.07 -4.53 13.96
C LEU A 199 -16.97 -4.52 15.49
N ASP A 200 -15.74 -4.54 15.99
CA ASP A 200 -15.47 -4.26 17.40
C ASP A 200 -15.52 -2.75 17.72
N ALA A 201 -15.29 -2.39 18.99
CA ALA A 201 -15.30 -1.00 19.46
C ALA A 201 -14.19 -0.13 18.83
N LEU A 202 -13.16 -0.74 18.23
CA LEU A 202 -12.09 -0.05 17.49
C LEU A 202 -12.36 -0.02 15.98
N TRP A 203 -13.58 -0.34 15.55
CA TRP A 203 -14.02 -0.33 14.15
C TRP A 203 -13.29 -1.36 13.27
N ARG A 204 -12.80 -2.44 13.87
CA ARG A 204 -12.13 -3.53 13.15
C ARG A 204 -13.11 -4.69 12.93
N PRO A 205 -13.14 -5.31 11.73
CA PRO A 205 -14.04 -6.44 11.47
C PRO A 205 -13.60 -7.68 12.22
N VAL A 206 -14.40 -8.16 13.16
CA VAL A 206 -14.14 -9.40 13.92
C VAL A 206 -14.86 -10.61 13.34
N VAL A 207 -15.97 -10.39 12.64
CA VAL A 207 -16.62 -11.44 11.84
C VAL A 207 -17.00 -10.84 10.49
N GLU A 208 -16.73 -11.61 9.43
CA GLU A 208 -17.19 -11.32 8.08
C GLU A 208 -18.10 -12.46 7.64
N GLU A 209 -19.34 -12.14 7.26
CA GLU A 209 -20.32 -13.10 6.77
C GLU A 209 -20.67 -12.77 5.31
N THR A 210 -20.60 -13.73 4.41
CA THR A 210 -21.03 -13.60 3.01
C THR A 210 -22.06 -14.67 2.69
N PHE A 211 -23.13 -14.31 1.99
CA PHE A 211 -24.16 -15.24 1.53
C PHE A 211 -24.93 -14.71 0.32
N ASP A 212 -25.66 -15.61 -0.32
CA ASP A 212 -26.73 -15.28 -1.25
C ASP A 212 -28.05 -15.13 -0.47
N GLN A 213 -28.72 -13.99 -0.60
CA GLN A 213 -29.99 -13.68 0.08
C GLN A 213 -31.11 -14.66 -0.26
N ALA A 214 -31.15 -15.16 -1.50
CA ALA A 214 -32.16 -16.13 -1.92
C ALA A 214 -31.92 -17.52 -1.32
N ASN A 215 -30.70 -17.82 -0.88
CA ASN A 215 -30.36 -19.12 -0.27
C ASN A 215 -29.30 -19.00 0.83
N ARG A 216 -29.59 -18.22 1.88
CA ARG A 216 -28.64 -17.98 2.96
C ARG A 216 -28.18 -19.25 3.67
N ALA A 217 -29.09 -20.19 3.92
CA ALA A 217 -28.81 -21.41 4.68
C ALA A 217 -27.72 -22.27 4.02
N ALA A 218 -27.74 -22.38 2.68
CA ALA A 218 -26.74 -23.18 1.95
C ALA A 218 -25.45 -22.39 1.63
N THR A 219 -25.56 -21.07 1.48
CA THR A 219 -24.47 -20.23 0.92
C THR A 219 -23.75 -19.37 1.96
N SER A 220 -24.20 -19.34 3.22
CA SER A 220 -23.50 -18.61 4.27
C SER A 220 -22.06 -19.09 4.43
N MET A 221 -21.17 -18.14 4.58
CA MET A 221 -19.75 -18.33 4.81
C MET A 221 -19.28 -17.24 5.76
N GLN A 222 -18.74 -17.64 6.90
CA GLN A 222 -18.30 -16.78 7.97
C GLN A 222 -16.80 -16.95 8.23
N VAL A 223 -16.11 -15.84 8.48
CA VAL A 223 -14.69 -15.79 8.85
C VAL A 223 -14.55 -14.96 10.12
N ILE A 224 -13.89 -15.51 11.14
CA ILE A 224 -13.52 -14.82 12.37
C ILE A 224 -12.14 -14.18 12.20
N LYS A 225 -11.99 -12.94 12.66
CA LYS A 225 -10.71 -12.24 12.78
C LYS A 225 -10.51 -11.81 14.23
N ARG A 226 -9.29 -11.97 14.74
CA ARG A 226 -8.91 -11.47 16.07
C ARG A 226 -7.66 -10.64 15.98
N TYR A 227 -7.63 -9.61 16.79
CA TYR A 227 -6.57 -8.63 16.81
C TYR A 227 -5.94 -8.57 18.20
N ASP A 228 -4.65 -8.29 18.25
CA ASP A 228 -4.02 -7.91 19.50
C ASP A 228 -4.34 -6.46 19.91
N ARG A 229 -3.77 -6.04 21.03
CA ARG A 229 -3.91 -4.68 21.57
C ARG A 229 -3.30 -3.60 20.66
N ALA A 230 -2.34 -3.96 19.80
CA ALA A 230 -1.72 -3.05 18.84
C ALA A 230 -2.51 -2.97 17.52
N GLY A 231 -3.61 -3.74 17.36
CA GLY A 231 -4.40 -3.76 16.13
C GLY A 231 -3.94 -4.73 15.07
N ARG A 232 -2.96 -5.59 15.38
CA ARG A 232 -2.42 -6.57 14.42
C ARG A 232 -3.26 -7.83 14.42
N LEU A 233 -3.50 -8.42 13.24
CA LEU A 233 -4.30 -9.64 13.06
C LEU A 233 -3.55 -10.85 13.61
N VAL A 234 -3.98 -11.39 14.75
CA VAL A 234 -3.36 -12.56 15.39
C VAL A 234 -4.04 -13.88 15.05
N PHE A 235 -5.28 -13.84 14.56
CA PHE A 235 -5.98 -15.03 14.12
C PHE A 235 -6.98 -14.72 13.01
N GLN A 236 -7.03 -15.59 12.01
CA GLN A 236 -8.08 -15.63 11.00
C GLN A 236 -8.56 -17.07 10.83
N SER A 237 -9.86 -17.31 10.99
CA SER A 237 -10.43 -18.66 10.79
C SER A 237 -10.46 -19.02 9.30
N TYR A 238 -10.56 -20.31 9.01
CA TYR A 238 -11.02 -20.74 7.69
C TYR A 238 -12.50 -20.40 7.52
N PRO A 239 -12.96 -20.19 6.27
CA PRO A 239 -14.36 -19.94 6.00
C PRO A 239 -15.23 -21.15 6.37
N GLN A 240 -16.27 -20.92 7.17
CA GLN A 240 -17.16 -21.97 7.64
C GLN A 240 -18.59 -21.45 7.88
N ARG A 241 -19.51 -22.33 8.25
CA ARG A 241 -20.90 -21.98 8.60
C ARG A 241 -21.15 -22.14 10.09
N GLY A 242 -22.14 -21.41 10.60
CA GLY A 242 -22.67 -21.63 11.95
C GLY A 242 -21.81 -21.07 13.07
N ILE A 243 -20.98 -20.05 12.78
CA ILE A 243 -20.32 -19.28 13.83
C ILE A 243 -21.39 -18.51 14.60
N THR A 244 -21.43 -18.73 15.90
CA THR A 244 -22.38 -18.08 16.83
C THR A 244 -21.70 -17.10 17.78
N ASP A 245 -20.37 -17.16 17.90
CA ASP A 245 -19.57 -16.29 18.75
C ASP A 245 -18.19 -16.05 18.12
N TYR A 246 -17.73 -14.80 18.05
CA TYR A 246 -16.41 -14.46 17.50
C TYR A 246 -15.24 -15.00 18.36
N SER A 247 -15.50 -15.36 19.61
CA SER A 247 -14.54 -16.01 20.52
C SER A 247 -14.49 -17.54 20.40
N GLN A 248 -15.38 -18.14 19.59
CA GLN A 248 -15.46 -19.59 19.39
C GLN A 248 -14.12 -20.17 18.88
N SER A 249 -13.72 -21.33 19.41
CA SER A 249 -12.56 -22.05 18.88
C SER A 249 -12.91 -22.68 17.54
N VAL A 250 -12.17 -22.29 16.49
CA VAL A 250 -12.34 -22.77 15.12
C VAL A 250 -10.97 -22.92 14.46
N PRO A 251 -10.83 -23.80 13.44
CA PRO A 251 -9.57 -23.92 12.73
C PRO A 251 -9.26 -22.67 11.91
N GLY A 252 -7.98 -22.34 11.80
CA GLY A 252 -7.52 -21.20 11.03
C GLY A 252 -6.02 -21.00 11.06
N THR A 253 -5.63 -19.74 10.82
CA THR A 253 -4.24 -19.29 10.84
C THR A 253 -4.02 -18.38 12.05
N ARG A 254 -2.98 -18.65 12.84
CA ARG A 254 -2.55 -17.83 13.99
C ARG A 254 -1.20 -17.20 13.66
N THR A 255 -1.06 -15.90 13.93
CA THR A 255 0.19 -15.18 13.74
C THR A 255 0.63 -14.56 15.06
N GLN A 256 1.87 -14.84 15.45
CA GLN A 256 2.52 -14.24 16.59
C GLN A 256 3.50 -13.18 16.10
N TYR A 257 3.57 -12.07 16.84
CA TYR A 257 4.41 -10.93 16.52
C TYR A 257 5.36 -10.62 17.66
N ASP A 258 6.54 -10.10 17.35
CA ASP A 258 7.41 -9.47 18.34
C ASP A 258 6.92 -8.06 18.74
N MET A 259 7.66 -7.41 19.65
CA MET A 259 7.36 -6.04 20.09
C MET A 259 7.53 -5.00 18.97
N LEU A 260 8.25 -5.33 17.90
CA LEU A 260 8.48 -4.47 16.73
C LEU A 260 7.42 -4.67 15.64
N GLY A 261 6.45 -5.58 15.81
CA GLY A 261 5.42 -5.83 14.79
C GLY A 261 5.79 -6.84 13.72
N ARG A 262 6.92 -7.53 13.86
CA ARG A 262 7.37 -8.53 12.89
C ARG A 262 6.83 -9.90 13.27
N ALA A 263 6.36 -10.67 12.29
CA ALA A 263 5.80 -12.00 12.54
C ALA A 263 6.91 -12.98 12.91
N THR A 264 6.82 -13.63 14.07
CA THR A 264 7.81 -14.60 14.55
C THR A 264 7.35 -16.04 14.39
N ARG A 265 6.04 -16.27 14.28
CA ARG A 265 5.45 -17.59 14.13
C ARG A 265 4.10 -17.51 13.44
N VAL A 266 3.90 -18.35 12.44
CA VAL A 266 2.63 -18.53 11.73
C VAL A 266 2.22 -19.99 11.85
N GLU A 267 1.12 -20.26 12.53
CA GLU A 267 0.54 -21.59 12.67
C GLU A 267 -0.70 -21.69 11.78
N ARG A 268 -0.86 -22.82 11.09
CA ARG A 268 -2.03 -23.14 10.28
C ARG A 268 -2.59 -24.48 10.73
N ASP A 269 -3.86 -24.52 11.09
CA ASP A 269 -4.56 -25.77 11.34
C ASP A 269 -4.68 -26.54 10.00
N ALA A 270 -4.28 -27.81 9.95
CA ALA A 270 -4.40 -28.67 8.78
C ALA A 270 -4.90 -30.07 9.19
N GLU A 271 -5.33 -30.90 8.22
CA GLU A 271 -5.86 -32.24 8.49
C GLU A 271 -4.87 -33.15 9.25
N GLY A 272 -3.56 -32.96 9.01
CA GLY A 272 -2.48 -33.69 9.68
C GLY A 272 -1.95 -33.04 10.98
N GLY A 273 -2.66 -32.04 11.52
CA GLY A 273 -2.22 -31.27 12.69
C GLY A 273 -1.80 -29.83 12.35
N VAL A 274 -1.21 -29.15 13.32
CA VAL A 274 -0.82 -27.73 13.17
C VAL A 274 0.51 -27.63 12.43
N LEU A 275 0.50 -26.94 11.29
CA LEU A 275 1.70 -26.60 10.54
C LEU A 275 2.25 -25.26 11.03
N ALA A 276 3.42 -25.28 11.67
CA ALA A 276 4.05 -24.07 12.20
C ALA A 276 5.24 -23.66 11.33
N THR A 277 5.22 -22.42 10.83
CA THR A 277 6.37 -21.73 10.25
C THR A 277 6.89 -20.75 11.28
N THR A 278 8.19 -20.76 11.59
CA THR A 278 8.82 -19.77 12.49
C THR A 278 9.75 -18.86 11.73
N MET A 279 9.87 -17.62 12.21
CA MET A 279 10.77 -16.62 11.65
C MET A 279 11.59 -16.01 12.79
N ALA A 280 12.91 -16.14 12.69
CA ALA A 280 13.85 -15.50 13.60
C ALA A 280 14.57 -14.35 12.89
N TYR A 281 14.56 -13.17 13.52
CA TYR A 281 15.24 -11.98 13.02
C TYR A 281 16.57 -11.83 13.77
N LEU A 282 17.65 -12.26 13.13
CA LEU A 282 18.97 -12.37 13.74
C LEU A 282 19.78 -11.07 13.57
N ALA A 283 20.88 -10.99 14.33
CA ALA A 283 21.86 -9.91 14.18
C ALA A 283 22.42 -9.85 12.75
N GLY A 284 22.78 -8.65 12.30
CA GLY A 284 23.26 -8.44 10.95
C GLY A 284 22.16 -8.51 9.89
N PHE A 285 20.95 -8.07 10.23
CA PHE A 285 19.80 -7.98 9.32
C PHE A 285 19.56 -9.29 8.55
N GLN A 286 19.46 -10.39 9.29
CA GLN A 286 19.18 -11.70 8.72
C GLN A 286 17.80 -12.18 9.17
N ARG A 287 17.11 -12.89 8.29
CA ARG A 287 15.86 -13.58 8.60
C ARG A 287 16.05 -15.07 8.37
N LEU A 288 15.85 -15.87 9.40
CA LEU A 288 15.81 -17.31 9.32
C LEU A 288 14.36 -17.76 9.35
N THR A 289 13.89 -18.40 8.29
CA THR A 289 12.55 -18.98 8.21
C THR A 289 12.65 -20.50 8.32
N THR A 290 11.95 -21.10 9.27
CA THR A 290 11.85 -22.56 9.41
C THR A 290 10.46 -23.00 8.97
N ASP A 291 10.39 -23.87 7.96
CA ASP A 291 9.14 -24.41 7.46
C ASP A 291 8.54 -25.47 8.43
N PRO A 292 7.28 -25.91 8.21
CA PRO A 292 6.66 -26.93 9.06
C PRO A 292 7.33 -28.32 9.02
N ARG A 293 8.23 -28.56 8.05
CA ARG A 293 9.02 -29.80 7.93
C ARG A 293 10.38 -29.69 8.62
N GLY A 294 10.69 -28.53 9.21
CA GLY A 294 11.97 -28.25 9.87
C GLY A 294 13.07 -27.77 8.93
N ASN A 295 12.78 -27.58 7.64
CA ASN A 295 13.76 -27.05 6.70
C ASN A 295 13.92 -25.54 6.93
N THR A 296 15.15 -25.06 6.84
CA THR A 296 15.48 -23.66 7.12
C THR A 296 15.93 -22.93 5.87
N THR A 297 15.43 -21.70 5.69
CA THR A 297 15.93 -20.73 4.72
C THR A 297 16.47 -19.52 5.45
N ALA A 298 17.73 -19.17 5.23
CA ALA A 298 18.36 -17.99 5.82
C ALA A 298 18.57 -16.92 4.75
N GLU A 299 18.03 -15.74 4.99
CA GLU A 299 18.15 -14.59 4.10
C GLU A 299 18.96 -13.48 4.78
N ARG A 300 19.84 -12.84 4.03
CA ARG A 300 20.54 -11.61 4.45
C ARG A 300 20.18 -10.49 3.51
N PHE A 301 20.05 -9.27 4.02
CA PHE A 301 19.56 -8.13 3.24
C PHE A 301 20.61 -7.02 3.10
N GLN A 302 20.58 -6.33 1.96
CA GLN A 302 21.28 -5.07 1.77
C GLN A 302 20.55 -3.99 2.55
N VAL A 303 21.18 -3.53 3.64
CA VAL A 303 20.62 -2.56 4.57
C VAL A 303 21.65 -1.47 4.82
N PHE A 304 21.19 -0.22 4.84
CA PHE A 304 22.00 0.94 5.21
C PHE A 304 21.62 1.40 6.62
N ASP A 305 20.98 2.56 6.75
CA ASP A 305 20.60 3.20 8.02
C ASP A 305 19.24 2.73 8.59
N GLN A 306 18.43 2.01 7.80
CA GLN A 306 17.11 1.54 8.21
C GLN A 306 16.93 0.04 7.96
N PRO A 307 16.48 -0.75 8.95
CA PRO A 307 16.19 -2.17 8.76
C PRO A 307 15.20 -2.40 7.62
N SER A 308 15.49 -3.35 6.73
CA SER A 308 14.62 -3.72 5.60
C SER A 308 14.85 -5.18 5.21
N ASP A 309 13.79 -5.84 4.73
CA ASP A 309 13.81 -7.20 4.18
C ASP A 309 13.53 -7.23 2.65
N ALA A 310 13.61 -6.07 1.99
CA ALA A 310 13.25 -5.95 0.58
C ALA A 310 14.35 -6.37 -0.40
N LEU A 311 15.63 -6.27 0.00
CA LEU A 311 16.78 -6.45 -0.89
C LEU A 311 17.67 -7.61 -0.43
N PRO A 312 17.30 -8.88 -0.67
CA PRO A 312 18.15 -10.00 -0.30
C PRO A 312 19.47 -9.95 -1.09
N VAL A 313 20.57 -10.24 -0.39
CA VAL A 313 21.93 -10.38 -0.93
C VAL A 313 22.43 -11.82 -0.85
N THR A 314 21.95 -12.60 0.11
CA THR A 314 22.16 -14.05 0.15
C THR A 314 20.87 -14.74 0.57
N ILE A 315 20.60 -15.89 -0.04
CA ILE A 315 19.49 -16.78 0.28
C ILE A 315 20.07 -18.18 0.37
N ASP A 316 20.23 -18.67 1.60
CA ASP A 316 20.67 -20.04 1.87
C ASP A 316 19.43 -20.91 2.05
N GLU A 317 19.19 -21.77 1.08
CA GLU A 317 18.06 -22.69 1.01
C GLU A 317 18.41 -24.04 1.67
N PRO A 318 17.40 -24.89 1.94
CA PRO A 318 17.62 -26.27 2.34
C PRO A 318 18.45 -27.04 1.30
N GLU A 319 18.99 -28.20 1.70
CA GLU A 319 19.83 -29.07 0.85
C GLU A 319 21.17 -28.43 0.41
N GLY A 320 21.62 -27.37 1.07
CA GLY A 320 22.92 -26.74 0.82
C GLY A 320 22.97 -25.90 -0.45
N VAL A 321 21.81 -25.50 -0.97
CA VAL A 321 21.71 -24.58 -2.10
C VAL A 321 21.80 -23.15 -1.60
N SER A 322 22.68 -22.34 -2.19
CA SER A 322 22.83 -20.93 -1.83
C SER A 322 22.72 -20.05 -3.07
N THR A 323 22.02 -18.93 -2.95
CA THR A 323 21.92 -17.90 -3.97
C THR A 323 22.54 -16.61 -3.45
N VAL A 324 23.57 -16.12 -4.13
CA VAL A 324 24.21 -14.83 -3.86
C VAL A 324 23.78 -13.84 -4.92
N ILE A 325 23.29 -12.67 -4.48
CA ILE A 325 22.84 -11.58 -5.33
C ILE A 325 23.75 -10.39 -5.09
N THR A 326 24.70 -10.18 -6.00
CA THR A 326 25.55 -8.98 -5.98
C THR A 326 24.72 -7.80 -6.46
N ARG A 327 24.65 -6.73 -5.65
CA ARG A 327 23.87 -5.52 -5.97
C ARG A 327 24.74 -4.29 -5.99
N ASP A 328 24.33 -3.30 -6.77
CA ASP A 328 24.88 -1.96 -6.65
C ASP A 328 24.34 -1.25 -5.39
N ILE A 329 24.84 -0.05 -5.12
CA ILE A 329 24.41 0.79 -3.99
C ILE A 329 22.96 1.31 -4.10
N PHE A 330 22.33 1.15 -5.26
CA PHE A 330 20.93 1.52 -5.51
C PHE A 330 20.00 0.31 -5.44
N GLY A 331 20.52 -0.87 -5.12
CA GLY A 331 19.78 -2.12 -4.97
C GLY A 331 19.58 -2.89 -6.27
N LYS A 332 20.12 -2.43 -7.40
CA LYS A 332 20.00 -3.14 -8.68
C LYS A 332 20.87 -4.41 -8.65
N PRO A 333 20.33 -5.60 -9.01
CA PRO A 333 21.14 -6.79 -9.14
C PRO A 333 22.12 -6.64 -10.31
N LEU A 334 23.39 -6.93 -10.04
CA LEU A 334 24.49 -6.94 -11.00
C LEU A 334 24.81 -8.37 -11.44
N GLU A 335 24.73 -9.32 -10.52
CA GLU A 335 25.03 -10.74 -10.73
C GLU A 335 24.18 -11.60 -9.80
N LEU A 336 23.81 -12.79 -10.26
CA LEU A 336 23.14 -13.80 -9.47
C LEU A 336 23.88 -15.12 -9.64
N LEU A 337 24.47 -15.61 -8.56
CA LEU A 337 25.17 -16.88 -8.50
C LEU A 337 24.37 -17.85 -7.65
N ARG A 338 24.01 -19.00 -8.22
CA ARG A 338 23.42 -20.11 -7.46
C ARG A 338 24.42 -21.26 -7.42
N SER A 339 24.71 -21.75 -6.22
CA SER A 339 25.55 -22.91 -5.99
C SER A 339 24.80 -23.94 -5.14
N GLY A 340 25.22 -25.20 -5.21
CA GLY A 340 24.69 -26.30 -4.43
C GLY A 340 25.63 -27.50 -4.52
N PRO A 341 25.40 -28.54 -3.72
CA PRO A 341 26.19 -29.77 -3.81
C PRO A 341 26.00 -30.42 -5.19
N ASP A 342 27.09 -30.87 -5.81
CA ASP A 342 27.05 -31.74 -6.98
C ASP A 342 26.33 -33.04 -6.59
N ARG A 343 25.20 -33.34 -7.25
CA ARG A 343 24.44 -34.57 -7.01
C ARG A 343 25.01 -35.75 -7.77
#